data_AF-A0A2V9CH87-F1
#
_entry.id   AF-A0A2V9CH87-F1
#
_cell.length_a   1.000
_cell.length_b   1.000
_cell.length_c   1.000
_cell.angle_alpha   90.00
_cell.angle_beta   90.00
_cell.angle_gamma   90.00
#
_symmetry.space_group_name_H-M   'P 1'
#
loop_
_entity.id
_entity.type
_entity.pdbx_description
1 polymer ?
#
loop_
_entity_poly.entity_id
_entity_poly.type
_entity_poly.pdbx_seq_one_letter_code
_entity_poly.pdbx_strand_id
1 'polypeptide(L)'
;MYDPASGTWTATASLNTGRDLHTATLLPNGKVLVAGGSNGAALASAQLYDPASGTWTATGSLNTARYLYTATLLPNGKVLVAGGDDSNFNASASAELFDPASGTWAATGSLNTARYRHTATLLPNGKVLVAGGGDANGSSIASTELFDPASGTWAATGSLNTGRDSHTATLLPNGKVLVAGGVTNSGTAASAELYDPASRTWAATGSLNTARYTHTASLLPNGKVLVAGGYNGDGGALASAELYDIGLGFVSPDWQPQIATVTRISGSRLTLTGSRFQGVSQASGGNYQDSSTNYPLVQLRNIDNSQVAFVLVDPTAGWSDTSFTSTPVTNFPSGPALVTVFTNGIPSDSKFLTLESLLQLTGSVSRKTHGGAGTFDINLPLSGEPGVECRSGGGNYTEVFTFNNNVVSG
;
A
#
# COMPACT_ATOMS: atom_id res chain seq x y z
N MET A 1 -16.65 -10.42 -3.61
CA MET A 1 -15.40 -10.19 -4.35
C MET A 1 -15.73 -9.59 -5.71
N TYR A 2 -15.03 -8.54 -6.13
CA TYR A 2 -15.20 -7.90 -7.44
C TYR A 2 -14.07 -8.33 -8.37
N ASP A 3 -14.41 -8.81 -9.57
CA ASP A 3 -13.44 -9.09 -10.63
C ASP A 3 -13.46 -7.94 -11.66
N PRO A 4 -12.38 -7.16 -11.78
CA PRO A 4 -12.31 -6.06 -12.75
C PRO A 4 -12.25 -6.53 -14.21
N ALA A 5 -11.80 -7.76 -14.50
CA ALA A 5 -11.70 -8.26 -15.87
C ALA A 5 -13.07 -8.61 -16.46
N SER A 6 -13.91 -9.29 -15.67
CA SER A 6 -15.29 -9.59 -16.05
C SER A 6 -16.30 -8.50 -15.67
N GLY A 7 -15.93 -7.59 -14.75
CA GLY A 7 -16.82 -6.56 -14.22
C GLY A 7 -17.91 -7.12 -13.30
N THR A 8 -17.70 -8.29 -12.69
CA THR A 8 -18.72 -9.01 -11.93
C THR A 8 -18.44 -9.09 -10.43
N TRP A 9 -19.51 -9.24 -9.65
CA TRP A 9 -19.43 -9.53 -8.21
C TRP A 9 -19.76 -10.99 -7.94
N THR A 10 -18.88 -11.67 -7.20
CA THR A 10 -19.11 -13.02 -6.68
C THR A 10 -19.24 -12.99 -5.17
N ALA A 11 -20.25 -13.67 -4.63
CA ALA A 11 -20.41 -13.83 -3.19
C ALA A 11 -19.30 -14.74 -2.61
N THR A 12 -18.84 -14.42 -1.41
CA THR A 12 -17.83 -15.19 -0.67
C THR A 12 -18.37 -15.49 0.73
N ALA A 13 -17.63 -16.27 1.54
CA ALA A 13 -18.03 -16.51 2.92
C ALA A 13 -18.25 -15.18 3.69
N SER A 14 -19.22 -15.19 4.60
CA SER A 14 -19.53 -14.08 5.49
C SER A 14 -18.56 -14.03 6.68
N LEU A 15 -18.34 -12.82 7.20
CA LEU A 15 -17.68 -12.65 8.50
C LEU A 15 -18.47 -13.35 9.60
N ASN A 16 -17.77 -13.92 10.59
CA ASN A 16 -18.40 -14.56 11.75
C ASN A 16 -19.12 -13.56 12.68
N THR A 17 -18.80 -12.27 12.55
CA THR A 17 -19.37 -11.18 13.35
C THR A 17 -19.57 -9.99 12.44
N GLY A 18 -20.84 -9.57 12.27
CA GLY A 18 -21.20 -8.36 11.57
C GLY A 18 -20.55 -7.14 12.25
N ARG A 19 -20.00 -6.24 11.45
CA ARG A 19 -19.28 -5.05 11.93
C ARG A 19 -19.28 -3.95 10.88
N ASP A 20 -19.24 -2.70 11.32
CA ASP A 20 -18.93 -1.51 10.53
C ASP A 20 -17.68 -0.81 11.07
N LEU A 21 -17.20 0.23 10.39
CA LEU A 21 -16.06 1.07 10.83
C LEU A 21 -14.78 0.29 11.19
N HIS A 22 -14.65 -0.92 10.62
CA HIS A 22 -13.48 -1.79 10.74
C HIS A 22 -12.45 -1.42 9.67
N THR A 23 -11.22 -1.91 9.83
CA THR A 23 -10.20 -1.82 8.80
C THR A 23 -10.07 -3.17 8.08
N ALA A 24 -9.80 -3.15 6.78
CA ALA A 24 -9.40 -4.31 6.00
C ALA A 24 -7.99 -4.06 5.43
N THR A 25 -7.01 -4.89 5.79
CA THR A 25 -5.60 -4.71 5.42
C THR A 25 -5.09 -5.96 4.70
N LEU A 26 -4.63 -5.79 3.45
CA LEU A 26 -3.94 -6.85 2.72
C LEU A 26 -2.58 -7.15 3.38
N LEU A 27 -2.33 -8.42 3.68
CA LEU A 27 -1.10 -8.89 4.31
C LEU A 27 -0.11 -9.42 3.26
N PRO A 28 1.19 -9.51 3.58
CA PRO A 28 2.21 -10.00 2.64
C PRO A 28 1.97 -11.43 2.14
N ASN A 29 1.22 -12.24 2.90
CA ASN A 29 0.85 -13.61 2.53
C ASN A 29 -0.41 -13.69 1.65
N GLY A 30 -0.94 -12.56 1.18
CA GLY A 30 -2.15 -12.48 0.34
C GLY A 30 -3.47 -12.57 1.10
N LYS A 31 -3.46 -12.80 2.42
CA LYS A 31 -4.67 -12.78 3.25
C LYS A 31 -5.09 -11.36 3.57
N VAL A 32 -6.36 -11.15 3.89
CA VAL A 32 -6.89 -9.85 4.33
C VAL A 32 -7.22 -9.90 5.81
N LEU A 33 -6.59 -9.05 6.61
CA LEU A 33 -6.93 -8.84 8.01
C LEU A 33 -8.10 -7.88 8.13
N VAL A 34 -9.20 -8.35 8.71
CA VAL A 34 -10.30 -7.51 9.18
C VAL A 34 -10.24 -7.42 10.70
N ALA A 35 -10.13 -6.22 11.22
CA ALA A 35 -9.91 -5.97 12.65
C ALA A 35 -10.90 -4.92 13.19
N GLY A 36 -11.22 -5.02 14.49
CA GLY A 36 -11.98 -4.01 15.22
C GLY A 36 -13.32 -3.61 14.57
N GLY A 37 -13.69 -2.34 14.69
CA GLY A 37 -14.97 -1.82 14.23
C GLY A 37 -16.05 -1.87 15.30
N SER A 38 -17.31 -1.72 14.91
CA SER A 38 -18.46 -1.69 15.83
C SER A 38 -19.57 -2.61 15.37
N ASN A 39 -20.34 -3.15 16.32
CA ASN A 39 -21.62 -3.80 16.09
C ASN A 39 -22.71 -3.27 17.05
N GLY A 40 -22.57 -2.01 17.46
CA GLY A 40 -23.28 -1.40 18.59
C GLY A 40 -22.37 -1.24 19.82
N ALA A 41 -21.29 -2.00 19.89
CA ALA A 41 -20.16 -1.78 20.79
C ALA A 41 -18.84 -1.92 20.03
N ALA A 42 -17.78 -1.27 20.51
CA ALA A 42 -16.45 -1.42 19.95
C ALA A 42 -16.00 -2.89 20.02
N LEU A 43 -15.39 -3.38 18.95
CA LEU A 43 -14.92 -4.75 18.83
C LEU A 43 -13.41 -4.83 18.99
N ALA A 44 -12.94 -5.85 19.72
CA ALA A 44 -11.53 -6.24 19.77
C ALA A 44 -11.23 -7.42 18.84
N SER A 45 -12.26 -8.10 18.31
CA SER A 45 -12.06 -9.31 17.50
C SER A 45 -11.50 -8.97 16.11
N ALA A 46 -10.65 -9.87 15.61
CA ALA A 46 -10.10 -9.82 14.26
C ALA A 46 -10.25 -11.18 13.55
N GLN A 47 -10.31 -11.13 12.22
CA GLN A 47 -10.48 -12.28 11.35
C GLN A 47 -9.59 -12.13 10.10
N LEU A 48 -9.14 -13.25 9.57
CA LEU A 48 -8.37 -13.33 8.33
C LEU A 48 -9.26 -13.93 7.23
N TYR A 49 -9.36 -13.23 6.10
CA TYR A 49 -9.88 -13.80 4.87
C TYR A 49 -8.74 -14.43 4.09
N ASP A 50 -8.94 -15.68 3.68
CA ASP A 50 -8.05 -16.39 2.79
C ASP A 50 -8.70 -16.45 1.38
N PRO A 51 -8.19 -15.67 0.40
CA PRO A 51 -8.74 -15.68 -0.95
C PRO A 51 -8.62 -17.03 -1.66
N ALA A 52 -7.66 -17.88 -1.28
CA ALA A 52 -7.44 -19.17 -1.93
C ALA A 52 -8.53 -20.19 -1.58
N SER A 53 -8.99 -20.20 -0.33
CA SER A 53 -10.11 -21.04 0.12
C SER A 53 -11.46 -20.31 0.12
N GLY A 54 -11.45 -18.98 0.02
CA GLY A 54 -12.64 -18.14 0.15
C GLY A 54 -13.25 -18.14 1.55
N THR A 55 -12.48 -18.47 2.59
CA THR A 55 -12.97 -18.65 3.97
C THR A 55 -12.43 -17.60 4.94
N TRP A 56 -13.16 -17.39 6.03
CA TRP A 56 -12.73 -16.57 7.17
C TRP A 56 -12.25 -17.43 8.33
N THR A 57 -11.16 -17.04 8.97
CA THR A 57 -10.63 -17.67 10.18
C THR A 57 -10.42 -16.62 11.26
N ALA A 58 -10.89 -16.90 12.48
CA ALA A 58 -10.59 -16.03 13.62
C ALA A 58 -9.07 -16.01 13.92
N THR A 59 -8.55 -14.86 14.33
CA THR A 59 -7.16 -14.73 14.79
C THR A 59 -7.13 -14.10 16.18
N GLY A 60 -5.95 -13.73 16.69
CA GLY A 60 -5.84 -13.00 17.95
C GLY A 60 -6.69 -11.73 17.96
N SER A 61 -7.07 -11.29 19.16
CA SER A 61 -7.84 -10.07 19.37
C SER A 61 -6.93 -8.91 19.76
N LEU A 62 -7.36 -7.69 19.44
CA LEU A 62 -6.76 -6.47 19.97
C LEU A 62 -6.89 -6.47 21.51
N ASN A 63 -5.93 -5.84 22.18
CA ASN A 63 -5.97 -5.61 23.62
C ASN A 63 -7.04 -4.55 23.97
N THR A 64 -7.25 -3.57 23.10
CA THR A 64 -8.30 -2.55 23.24
C THR A 64 -9.28 -2.61 22.06
N ALA A 65 -10.55 -2.83 22.39
CA ALA A 65 -11.64 -2.75 21.43
C ALA A 65 -11.77 -1.33 20.88
N ARG A 66 -11.85 -1.17 19.55
CA ARG A 66 -11.80 0.15 18.91
C ARG A 66 -12.51 0.20 17.56
N TYR A 67 -13.04 1.37 17.21
CA TYR A 67 -13.52 1.75 15.88
C TYR A 67 -13.02 3.18 15.54
N LEU A 68 -13.18 3.63 14.28
CA LEU A 68 -12.66 4.95 13.81
C LEU A 68 -11.13 5.15 14.01
N TYR A 69 -10.40 4.04 14.04
CA TYR A 69 -8.95 3.96 14.13
C TYR A 69 -8.35 3.72 12.73
N THR A 70 -7.02 3.77 12.62
CA THR A 70 -6.32 3.44 11.38
C THR A 70 -5.53 2.14 11.50
N ALA A 71 -5.40 1.39 10.41
CA ALA A 71 -4.51 0.26 10.27
C ALA A 71 -3.51 0.49 9.12
N THR A 72 -2.23 0.20 9.35
CA THR A 72 -1.15 0.42 8.37
C THR A 72 -0.23 -0.79 8.29
N LEU A 73 -0.09 -1.40 7.12
CA LEU A 73 0.89 -2.47 6.89
C LEU A 73 2.31 -1.87 6.84
N LEU A 74 3.15 -2.30 7.77
CA LEU A 74 4.53 -1.84 7.89
C LEU A 74 5.48 -2.63 6.98
N PRO A 75 6.66 -2.06 6.63
CA PRO A 75 7.66 -2.75 5.81
C PRO A 75 8.16 -4.08 6.38
N ASN A 76 8.08 -4.26 7.71
CA ASN A 76 8.43 -5.52 8.38
C ASN A 76 7.32 -6.58 8.33
N GLY A 77 6.21 -6.31 7.63
CA GLY A 77 5.07 -7.22 7.46
C GLY A 77 4.04 -7.18 8.60
N LYS A 78 4.29 -6.45 9.68
CA LYS A 78 3.31 -6.27 10.78
C LYS A 78 2.28 -5.19 10.42
N VAL A 79 1.11 -5.24 11.06
CA VAL A 79 0.09 -4.20 10.91
C VAL A 79 0.04 -3.36 12.17
N LEU A 80 0.30 -2.06 12.05
CA LEU A 80 0.09 -1.07 13.10
C LEU A 80 -1.39 -0.69 13.14
N VAL A 81 -2.02 -0.78 14.30
CA VAL A 81 -3.30 -0.11 14.59
C VAL A 81 -3.08 0.99 15.60
N ALA A 82 -3.72 2.13 15.41
CA ALA A 82 -3.47 3.34 16.20
C ALA A 82 -4.75 4.13 16.45
N GLY A 83 -4.93 4.60 17.68
CA GLY A 83 -6.05 5.44 18.12
C GLY A 83 -7.42 4.80 17.97
N GLY A 84 -8.42 5.62 17.67
CA GLY A 84 -9.84 5.26 17.61
C GLY A 84 -10.59 5.50 18.91
N ASP A 85 -11.86 5.11 18.92
CA ASP A 85 -12.76 5.25 20.04
C ASP A 85 -13.13 3.90 20.66
N ASP A 86 -13.34 3.89 21.97
CA ASP A 86 -13.97 2.80 22.70
C ASP A 86 -15.52 2.90 22.65
N SER A 87 -16.20 1.93 23.26
CA SER A 87 -17.68 1.89 23.33
C SER A 87 -18.32 3.07 24.07
N ASN A 88 -17.53 3.87 24.81
CA ASN A 88 -17.98 5.04 25.54
C ASN A 88 -17.60 6.35 24.83
N PHE A 89 -17.15 6.28 23.57
CA PHE A 89 -16.70 7.43 22.77
C PHE A 89 -15.44 8.11 23.34
N ASN A 90 -14.64 7.38 24.12
CA ASN A 90 -13.36 7.89 24.57
C ASN A 90 -12.30 7.67 23.50
N ALA A 91 -11.70 8.76 23.03
CA ALA A 91 -10.54 8.73 22.16
C ALA A 91 -9.39 7.96 22.83
N SER A 92 -8.71 7.10 22.08
CA SER A 92 -7.58 6.30 22.56
C SER A 92 -6.25 6.85 22.04
N ALA A 93 -5.23 6.80 22.89
CA ALA A 93 -3.82 6.98 22.50
C ALA A 93 -3.09 5.65 22.28
N SER A 94 -3.75 4.52 22.54
CA SER A 94 -3.09 3.22 22.43
C SER A 94 -2.81 2.84 20.98
N ALA A 95 -1.72 2.12 20.77
CA ALA A 95 -1.39 1.49 19.50
C ALA A 95 -0.92 0.05 19.73
N GLU A 96 -1.17 -0.79 18.74
CA GLU A 96 -0.86 -2.23 18.79
C GLU A 96 -0.33 -2.71 17.45
N LEU A 97 0.46 -3.78 17.47
CA LEU A 97 1.00 -4.44 16.30
C LEU A 97 0.40 -5.84 16.17
N PHE A 98 -0.19 -6.13 15.03
CA PHE A 98 -0.52 -7.50 14.63
C PHE A 98 0.67 -8.12 13.91
N ASP A 99 1.05 -9.33 14.34
CA ASP A 99 2.06 -10.15 13.67
C ASP A 99 1.36 -11.28 12.87
N PRO A 100 1.35 -11.21 11.52
CA PRO A 100 0.73 -12.24 10.70
C PRO A 100 1.33 -13.64 10.83
N ALA A 101 2.59 -13.75 11.25
CA ALA A 101 3.27 -15.04 11.35
C ALA A 101 2.76 -15.85 12.55
N SER A 102 2.50 -15.18 13.67
CA SER A 102 1.96 -15.81 14.89
C SER A 102 0.45 -15.65 15.04
N GLY A 103 -0.16 -14.70 14.31
CA GLY A 103 -1.57 -14.36 14.48
C GLY A 103 -1.88 -13.67 15.82
N THR A 104 -0.89 -12.98 16.41
CA THR A 104 -1.00 -12.36 17.74
C THR A 104 -0.88 -10.85 17.69
N TRP A 105 -1.49 -10.17 18.66
CA TRP A 105 -1.37 -8.74 18.88
C TRP A 105 -0.43 -8.43 20.04
N ALA A 106 0.35 -7.37 19.91
CA ALA A 106 1.20 -6.85 20.98
C ALA A 106 1.06 -5.33 21.08
N ALA A 107 0.98 -4.81 22.31
CA ALA A 107 1.03 -3.37 22.54
C ALA A 107 2.38 -2.79 22.09
N THR A 108 2.37 -1.57 21.58
CA THR A 108 3.58 -0.79 21.26
C THR A 108 3.53 0.56 21.98
N GLY A 109 4.43 1.49 21.67
CA GLY A 109 4.36 2.86 22.17
C GLY A 109 2.99 3.49 21.89
N SER A 110 2.58 4.42 22.75
CA SER A 110 1.32 5.15 22.61
C SER A 110 1.52 6.50 21.92
N LEU A 111 0.49 6.99 21.25
CA LEU A 111 0.43 8.36 20.75
C LEU A 111 0.54 9.34 21.94
N ASN A 112 1.06 10.53 21.68
CA ASN A 112 1.10 11.63 22.64
C ASN A 112 -0.30 12.22 22.86
N THR A 113 -1.11 12.25 21.80
CA THR A 113 -2.50 12.72 21.86
C THR A 113 -3.45 11.60 21.45
N ALA A 114 -4.38 11.27 22.36
CA ALA A 114 -5.48 10.36 22.08
C ALA A 114 -6.38 10.93 20.97
N ARG A 115 -6.73 10.09 19.98
CA ARG A 115 -7.42 10.57 18.78
C ARG A 115 -8.24 9.52 18.06
N TYR A 116 -9.32 9.95 17.39
CA TYR A 116 -10.13 9.15 16.47
C TYR A 116 -10.33 9.92 15.14
N ARG A 117 -10.78 9.24 14.06
CA ARG A 117 -11.01 9.85 12.72
C ARG A 117 -9.81 10.62 12.16
N HIS A 118 -8.62 10.23 12.59
CA HIS A 118 -7.35 10.71 12.05
C HIS A 118 -6.98 9.90 10.81
N THR A 119 -5.96 10.35 10.10
CA THR A 119 -5.35 9.59 9.00
C THR A 119 -3.99 9.05 9.42
N ALA A 120 -3.61 7.91 8.85
CA ALA A 120 -2.28 7.32 8.99
C ALA A 120 -1.70 7.04 7.60
N THR A 121 -0.48 7.51 7.34
CA THR A 121 0.18 7.37 6.04
C THR A 121 1.58 6.79 6.25
N LEU A 122 1.84 5.63 5.64
CA LEU A 122 3.19 5.09 5.58
C LEU A 122 4.05 5.97 4.66
N LEU A 123 5.13 6.51 5.21
CA LEU A 123 6.06 7.36 4.48
C LEU A 123 7.15 6.53 3.79
N PRO A 124 7.81 7.06 2.74
CA PRO A 124 8.91 6.37 2.05
C PRO A 124 10.09 5.95 2.93
N ASN A 125 10.27 6.60 4.09
CA ASN A 125 11.30 6.24 5.07
C ASN A 125 10.87 5.12 6.04
N GLY A 126 9.70 4.51 5.83
CA GLY A 126 9.17 3.43 6.65
C GLY A 126 8.45 3.87 7.93
N LYS A 127 8.45 5.17 8.28
CA LYS A 127 7.68 5.70 9.41
C LYS A 127 6.22 5.90 9.04
N VAL A 128 5.32 5.89 10.03
CA VAL A 128 3.90 6.20 9.81
C VAL A 128 3.59 7.58 10.34
N LEU A 129 3.12 8.48 9.47
CA LEU A 129 2.58 9.78 9.84
C LEU A 129 1.12 9.63 10.25
N VAL A 130 0.80 10.01 11.48
CA VAL A 130 -0.57 10.17 11.96
C VAL A 130 -0.89 11.66 12.03
N ALA A 131 -1.99 12.08 11.39
CA ALA A 131 -2.36 13.49 11.28
C ALA A 131 -3.81 13.76 11.68
N GLY A 132 -4.01 14.83 12.45
CA GLY A 132 -5.31 15.33 12.86
C GLY A 132 -6.15 14.34 13.67
N GLY A 133 -7.46 14.36 13.46
CA GLY A 133 -8.45 13.60 14.22
C GLY A 133 -9.22 14.48 15.21
N GLY A 134 -10.13 13.84 15.94
CA GLY A 134 -10.81 14.42 17.11
C GLY A 134 -10.14 13.95 18.40
N ASP A 135 -10.05 14.81 19.41
CA ASP A 135 -9.60 14.46 20.76
C ASP A 135 -10.74 14.00 21.67
N ALA A 136 -10.43 13.67 22.93
CA ALA A 136 -11.42 13.24 23.91
C ALA A 136 -12.49 14.30 24.25
N ASN A 137 -12.28 15.57 23.88
CA ASN A 137 -13.27 16.65 24.05
C ASN A 137 -14.13 16.84 22.79
N GLY A 138 -13.93 16.02 21.75
CA GLY A 138 -14.58 16.15 20.46
C GLY A 138 -14.05 17.32 19.62
N SER A 139 -12.89 17.90 19.98
CA SER A 139 -12.28 18.99 19.24
C SER A 139 -11.40 18.44 18.12
N SER A 140 -11.49 19.03 16.92
CA SER A 140 -10.61 18.68 15.81
C SER A 140 -9.19 19.21 16.10
N ILE A 141 -8.21 18.31 16.14
CA ILE A 141 -6.82 18.64 16.53
C ILE A 141 -5.90 18.82 15.33
N ALA A 142 -4.89 19.66 15.51
CA ALA A 142 -3.86 19.94 14.49
C ALA A 142 -2.59 19.11 14.66
N SER A 143 -2.42 18.47 15.83
CA SER A 143 -1.20 17.73 16.14
C SER A 143 -0.99 16.55 15.18
N THR A 144 0.27 16.29 14.86
CA THR A 144 0.67 15.14 14.05
C THR A 144 1.87 14.45 14.68
N GLU A 145 1.98 13.15 14.46
CA GLU A 145 2.97 12.30 15.11
C GLU A 145 3.54 11.28 14.12
N LEU A 146 4.80 10.91 14.34
CA LEU A 146 5.49 9.86 13.59
C LEU A 146 5.68 8.64 14.46
N PHE A 147 5.18 7.49 14.02
CA PHE A 147 5.55 6.20 14.56
C PHE A 147 6.81 5.68 13.86
N ASP A 148 7.79 5.23 14.65
CA ASP A 148 8.96 4.53 14.18
C ASP A 148 8.82 3.02 14.43
N PRO A 149 8.62 2.19 13.38
CA PRO A 149 8.52 0.75 13.53
C PRO A 149 9.76 0.06 14.11
N ALA A 150 10.95 0.66 13.98
CA ALA A 150 12.19 0.05 14.44
C ALA A 150 12.31 0.10 15.98
N SER A 151 11.89 1.21 16.58
CA SER A 151 11.91 1.39 18.04
C SER A 151 10.55 1.16 18.71
N GLY A 152 9.45 1.15 17.95
CA GLY A 152 8.10 1.08 18.49
C GLY A 152 7.66 2.36 19.21
N THR A 153 8.28 3.51 18.91
CA THR A 153 8.04 4.77 19.62
C THR A 153 7.37 5.82 18.73
N TRP A 154 6.63 6.73 19.37
CA TRP A 154 6.01 7.89 18.73
C TRP A 154 6.81 9.16 19.02
N ALA A 155 6.84 10.07 18.04
CA ALA A 155 7.42 11.40 18.20
C ALA A 155 6.52 12.45 17.55
N ALA A 156 6.31 13.59 18.23
CA ALA A 156 5.63 14.72 17.63
C ALA A 156 6.41 15.25 16.41
N THR A 157 5.69 15.72 15.40
CA THR A 157 6.26 16.41 14.22
C THR A 157 5.49 17.70 13.94
N GLY A 158 5.78 18.39 12.83
CA GLY A 158 5.09 19.63 12.48
C GLY A 158 3.56 19.48 12.51
N SER A 159 2.85 20.47 13.02
CA SER A 159 1.39 20.43 13.12
C SER A 159 0.71 20.99 11.87
N LEU A 160 -0.50 20.53 11.60
CA LEU A 160 -1.38 21.13 10.60
C LEU A 160 -1.63 22.61 10.95
N ASN A 161 -1.87 23.45 9.95
CA ASN A 161 -2.27 24.84 10.17
C ASN A 161 -3.71 24.93 10.70
N THR A 162 -4.59 24.03 10.26
CA THR A 162 -5.95 23.91 10.78
C THR A 162 -6.21 22.50 11.30
N GLY A 163 -6.57 22.40 12.58
CA GLY A 163 -6.99 21.14 13.18
C GLY A 163 -8.23 20.58 12.52
N ARG A 164 -8.19 19.29 12.19
CA ARG A 164 -9.24 18.65 11.39
C ARG A 164 -9.37 17.15 11.67
N ASP A 165 -10.59 16.64 11.57
CA ASP A 165 -10.92 15.21 11.55
C ASP A 165 -11.67 14.84 10.27
N SER A 166 -11.88 13.55 10.02
CA SER A 166 -12.67 13.06 8.89
C SER A 166 -12.18 13.54 7.50
N HIS A 167 -10.91 13.90 7.42
CA HIS A 167 -10.20 14.31 6.22
C HIS A 167 -9.57 13.09 5.55
N THR A 168 -9.05 13.27 4.33
CA THR A 168 -8.22 12.25 3.66
C THR A 168 -6.76 12.63 3.68
N ALA A 169 -5.87 11.63 3.63
CA ALA A 169 -4.43 11.82 3.47
C ALA A 169 -3.91 10.91 2.36
N THR A 170 -3.19 11.50 1.40
CA THR A 170 -2.67 10.79 0.22
C THR A 170 -1.18 11.04 0.10
N LEU A 171 -0.37 9.99 0.21
CA LEU A 171 1.05 10.05 -0.18
C LEU A 171 1.13 10.34 -1.68
N LEU A 172 1.90 11.35 -2.07
CA LEU A 172 2.09 11.77 -3.46
C LEU A 172 3.38 11.16 -4.06
N PRO A 173 3.53 11.13 -5.40
CA PRO A 173 4.73 10.58 -6.04
C PRO A 173 6.05 11.24 -5.61
N ASN A 174 6.00 12.54 -5.28
CA ASN A 174 7.16 13.28 -4.78
C ASN A 174 7.47 13.03 -3.29
N GLY A 175 6.76 12.11 -2.63
CA GLY A 175 6.98 11.75 -1.22
C GLY A 175 6.28 12.65 -0.20
N LYS A 176 5.60 13.73 -0.62
CA LYS A 176 4.79 14.57 0.27
C LYS A 176 3.45 13.92 0.58
N VAL A 177 2.80 14.32 1.67
CA VAL A 177 1.44 13.86 2.00
C VAL A 177 0.46 15.00 1.85
N LEU A 178 -0.53 14.84 0.98
CA LEU A 178 -1.66 15.76 0.84
C LEU A 178 -2.72 15.41 1.86
N VAL A 179 -3.08 16.36 2.71
CA VAL A 179 -4.27 16.32 3.55
C VAL A 179 -5.33 17.25 2.97
N ALA A 180 -6.56 16.76 2.78
CA ALA A 180 -7.62 17.50 2.10
C ALA A 180 -8.97 17.39 2.83
N GLY A 181 -9.67 18.53 2.94
CA GLY A 181 -11.02 18.63 3.48
C GLY A 181 -11.11 18.27 4.98
N GLY A 182 -12.21 17.66 5.38
CA GLY A 182 -12.51 17.28 6.76
C GLY A 182 -13.34 18.32 7.52
N VAL A 183 -13.61 18.01 8.79
CA VAL A 183 -14.29 18.90 9.73
C VAL A 183 -13.26 19.59 10.60
N THR A 184 -13.41 20.89 10.79
CA THR A 184 -12.57 21.71 11.68
C THR A 184 -13.44 22.26 12.81
N ASN A 185 -12.81 22.88 13.81
CA ASN A 185 -13.53 23.58 14.88
C ASN A 185 -14.37 24.79 14.39
N SER A 186 -14.24 25.19 13.11
CA SER A 186 -15.03 26.24 12.47
C SER A 186 -16.00 25.71 11.42
N GLY A 187 -16.17 24.39 11.31
CA GLY A 187 -17.03 23.72 10.33
C GLY A 187 -16.25 22.97 9.25
N THR A 188 -16.96 22.50 8.23
CA THR A 188 -16.38 21.72 7.12
C THR A 188 -15.40 22.56 6.30
N ALA A 189 -14.21 22.04 6.07
CA ALA A 189 -13.15 22.73 5.35
C ALA A 189 -13.07 22.32 3.87
N ALA A 190 -12.74 23.31 3.04
CA ALA A 190 -12.22 23.11 1.69
C ALA A 190 -10.69 23.20 1.63
N SER A 191 -10.04 23.61 2.72
CA SER A 191 -8.59 23.78 2.76
C SER A 191 -7.85 22.45 2.66
N ALA A 192 -6.67 22.50 2.04
CA ALA A 192 -5.76 21.37 1.93
C ALA A 192 -4.33 21.81 2.28
N GLU A 193 -3.53 20.86 2.75
CA GLU A 193 -2.19 21.09 3.25
C GLU A 193 -1.25 19.96 2.79
N LEU A 194 0.01 20.29 2.56
CA LEU A 194 1.06 19.35 2.20
C LEU A 194 2.04 19.20 3.37
N TYR A 195 2.25 17.97 3.82
CA TYR A 195 3.36 17.62 4.69
C TYR A 195 4.58 17.27 3.87
N ASP A 196 5.71 17.88 4.23
CA ASP A 196 7.02 17.53 3.70
C ASP A 196 7.80 16.72 4.75
N PRO A 197 8.04 15.41 4.55
CA PRO A 197 8.78 14.59 5.48
C PRO A 197 10.24 15.00 5.70
N ALA A 198 10.85 15.70 4.73
CA ALA A 198 12.25 16.11 4.80
C ALA A 198 12.43 17.29 5.75
N SER A 199 11.59 18.31 5.63
CA SER A 199 11.59 19.48 6.53
C SER A 199 10.72 19.30 7.77
N ARG A 200 9.84 18.29 7.78
CA ARG A 200 8.84 18.03 8.84
C ARG A 200 7.88 19.19 9.05
N THR A 201 7.51 19.87 7.98
CA THR A 201 6.63 21.05 8.00
C THR A 201 5.39 20.84 7.15
N TRP A 202 4.31 21.53 7.53
CA TRP A 202 3.10 21.64 6.72
C TRP A 202 3.07 22.98 5.99
N ALA A 203 2.56 22.96 4.75
CA ALA A 203 2.29 24.17 3.97
C ALA A 203 0.89 24.09 3.36
N ALA A 204 0.18 25.22 3.36
CA ALA A 204 -1.08 25.33 2.63
C ALA A 204 -0.87 25.11 1.13
N THR A 205 -1.84 24.49 0.47
CA THR A 205 -1.85 24.29 -0.99
C THR A 205 -3.22 24.68 -1.57
N GLY A 206 -3.40 24.53 -2.89
CA GLY A 206 -4.69 24.68 -3.56
C GLY A 206 -5.82 23.96 -2.82
N SER A 207 -6.91 24.68 -2.57
CA SER A 207 -8.08 24.20 -1.86
C SER A 207 -9.05 23.47 -2.80
N LEU A 208 -9.94 22.66 -2.22
CA LEU A 208 -11.09 22.15 -2.96
C LEU A 208 -12.04 23.31 -3.33
N ASN A 209 -12.80 23.15 -4.40
CA ASN A 209 -13.88 24.08 -4.74
C ASN A 209 -15.10 23.86 -3.83
N THR A 210 -15.34 22.61 -3.41
CA THR A 210 -16.41 22.26 -2.47
C THR A 210 -15.83 21.69 -1.17
N ALA A 211 -16.13 22.35 -0.06
CA ALA A 211 -15.80 21.86 1.28
C ALA A 211 -16.49 20.51 1.53
N ARG A 212 -15.73 19.52 2.03
CA ARG A 212 -16.24 18.15 2.21
C ARG A 212 -15.51 17.38 3.30
N TYR A 213 -16.22 16.47 3.96
CA TYR A 213 -15.66 15.49 4.91
C TYR A 213 -16.15 14.06 4.60
N THR A 214 -15.48 13.04 5.16
CA THR A 214 -15.69 11.61 4.88
C THR A 214 -15.81 11.28 3.39
N HIS A 215 -15.03 11.99 2.57
CA HIS A 215 -14.89 11.75 1.14
C HIS A 215 -13.77 10.73 0.89
N THR A 216 -13.64 10.26 -0.34
CA THR A 216 -12.48 9.46 -0.76
C THR A 216 -11.47 10.31 -1.51
N ALA A 217 -10.19 9.93 -1.42
CA ALA A 217 -9.11 10.51 -2.20
C ALA A 217 -8.25 9.38 -2.78
N SER A 218 -8.12 9.35 -4.10
CA SER A 218 -7.39 8.31 -4.81
C SER A 218 -6.28 8.93 -5.65
N LEU A 219 -5.04 8.46 -5.46
CA LEU A 219 -3.93 8.81 -6.34
C LEU A 219 -4.11 8.12 -7.69
N LEU A 220 -4.14 8.90 -8.77
CA LEU A 220 -4.25 8.41 -10.14
C LEU A 220 -2.85 8.14 -10.74
N PRO A 221 -2.74 7.30 -11.78
CA PRO A 221 -1.46 7.00 -12.44
C PRO A 221 -0.72 8.23 -12.98
N ASN A 222 -1.45 9.29 -13.34
CA ASN A 222 -0.89 10.57 -13.80
C ASN A 222 -0.45 11.49 -12.63
N GLY A 223 -0.40 10.98 -11.40
CA GLY A 223 0.06 11.70 -10.22
C GLY A 223 -0.95 12.66 -9.60
N LYS A 224 -2.13 12.86 -10.22
CA LYS A 224 -3.21 13.69 -9.68
C LYS A 224 -4.01 12.93 -8.63
N VAL A 225 -4.64 13.66 -7.70
CA VAL A 225 -5.50 13.06 -6.67
C VAL A 225 -6.96 13.35 -7.01
N LEU A 226 -7.73 12.29 -7.28
CA LEU A 226 -9.18 12.37 -7.44
C LEU A 226 -9.82 12.38 -6.06
N VAL A 227 -10.53 13.45 -5.74
CA VAL A 227 -11.34 13.57 -4.53
C VAL A 227 -12.81 13.44 -4.90
N ALA A 228 -13.54 12.50 -4.31
CA ALA A 228 -14.92 12.21 -4.69
C ALA A 228 -15.86 12.03 -3.48
N GLY A 229 -17.09 12.52 -3.63
CA GLY A 229 -18.17 12.28 -2.66
C GLY A 229 -17.96 12.97 -1.30
N GLY A 230 -18.44 12.33 -0.24
CA GLY A 230 -18.47 12.88 1.12
C GLY A 230 -19.68 13.79 1.37
N TYR A 231 -19.64 14.55 2.45
CA TYR A 231 -20.73 15.43 2.86
C TYR A 231 -20.28 16.90 2.94
N ASN A 232 -21.19 17.82 2.66
CA ASN A 232 -20.99 19.26 2.86
C ASN A 232 -21.26 19.70 4.30
N GLY A 233 -21.10 20.99 4.61
CA GLY A 233 -21.35 21.57 5.94
C GLY A 233 -22.78 21.39 6.48
N ASP A 234 -23.76 21.21 5.59
CA ASP A 234 -25.17 21.01 5.95
C ASP A 234 -25.55 19.52 6.12
N GLY A 235 -24.57 18.61 5.97
CA GLY A 235 -24.80 17.15 6.02
C GLY A 235 -25.37 16.56 4.73
N GLY A 236 -25.46 17.34 3.65
CA GLY A 236 -25.87 16.87 2.33
C GLY A 236 -24.77 16.05 1.66
N ALA A 237 -25.11 14.86 1.17
CA ALA A 237 -24.19 14.02 0.41
C ALA A 237 -23.84 14.70 -0.93
N LEU A 238 -22.55 14.74 -1.26
CA LEU A 238 -22.04 15.35 -2.48
C LEU A 238 -21.95 14.30 -3.58
N ALA A 239 -22.49 14.63 -4.76
CA ALA A 239 -22.32 13.86 -6.00
C ALA A 239 -21.12 14.33 -6.84
N SER A 240 -20.39 15.36 -6.37
CA SER A 240 -19.28 15.96 -7.11
C SER A 240 -17.94 15.29 -6.81
N ALA A 241 -17.05 15.35 -7.79
CA ALA A 241 -15.65 14.98 -7.66
C ALA A 241 -14.76 16.09 -8.23
N GLU A 242 -13.53 16.16 -7.75
CA GLU A 242 -12.56 17.20 -8.05
C GLU A 242 -11.17 16.59 -8.20
N LEU A 243 -10.31 17.23 -8.97
CA LEU A 243 -8.96 16.73 -9.26
C LEU A 243 -7.93 17.71 -8.71
N TYR A 244 -7.14 17.25 -7.74
CA TYR A 244 -6.00 18.00 -7.25
C TYR A 244 -4.76 17.67 -8.07
N ASP A 245 -4.13 18.71 -8.59
CA ASP A 245 -2.85 18.67 -9.28
C ASP A 245 -1.84 19.42 -8.40
N ILE A 246 -0.79 18.74 -7.97
CA ILE A 246 0.29 19.35 -7.18
C ILE A 246 1.10 20.36 -8.00
N GLY A 247 0.84 20.48 -9.29
CA GLY A 247 1.41 21.55 -10.11
C GLY A 247 2.91 21.42 -10.27
N LEU A 248 3.42 20.18 -10.28
CA LEU A 248 4.85 19.89 -10.43
C LEU A 248 5.40 20.29 -11.83
N GLY A 249 4.62 20.98 -12.66
CA GLY A 249 5.10 21.56 -13.92
C GLY A 249 5.29 20.56 -15.05
N PHE A 250 4.93 19.29 -14.87
CA PHE A 250 5.09 18.24 -15.88
C PHE A 250 4.13 18.37 -17.07
N VAL A 251 3.38 19.46 -17.19
CA VAL A 251 2.32 19.68 -18.19
C VAL A 251 2.78 19.64 -19.65
N SER A 252 4.10 19.70 -19.93
CA SER A 252 4.60 19.31 -21.24
C SER A 252 5.03 17.83 -21.22
N PRO A 253 4.24 16.92 -21.84
CA PRO A 253 4.67 15.53 -22.04
C PRO A 253 5.96 15.43 -22.84
N ASP A 254 6.41 16.52 -23.47
CA ASP A 254 7.66 16.58 -24.22
C ASP A 254 8.91 16.47 -23.34
N TRP A 255 8.80 16.67 -22.02
CA TRP A 255 9.96 16.61 -21.11
C TRP A 255 9.91 15.45 -20.13
N GLN A 256 8.77 14.79 -19.99
CA GLN A 256 8.63 13.64 -19.09
C GLN A 256 9.25 12.37 -19.70
N PRO A 257 9.91 11.52 -18.88
CA PRO A 257 10.15 10.14 -19.26
C PRO A 257 8.83 9.44 -19.56
N GLN A 258 8.81 8.60 -20.59
CA GLN A 258 7.60 7.86 -20.99
C GLN A 258 7.85 6.37 -20.87
N ILE A 259 7.02 5.69 -20.10
CA ILE A 259 7.06 4.22 -20.02
C ILE A 259 6.12 3.66 -21.09
N ALA A 260 6.67 2.94 -22.06
CA ALA A 260 5.89 2.22 -23.07
C ALA A 260 5.40 0.88 -22.52
N THR A 261 6.31 0.07 -21.98
CA THR A 261 5.99 -1.23 -21.38
C THR A 261 6.73 -1.45 -20.08
N VAL A 262 6.10 -2.21 -19.18
CA VAL A 262 6.73 -2.77 -17.98
C VAL A 262 6.45 -4.26 -17.98
N THR A 263 7.50 -5.07 -17.87
CA THR A 263 7.38 -6.52 -17.76
C THR A 263 8.24 -7.05 -16.63
N ARG A 264 7.77 -8.11 -15.99
CA ARG A 264 8.57 -8.91 -15.06
C ARG A 264 9.12 -10.10 -15.82
N ILE A 265 10.44 -10.32 -15.75
CA ILE A 265 11.11 -11.44 -16.42
C ILE A 265 11.63 -12.46 -15.40
N SER A 266 12.14 -13.59 -15.90
CA SER A 266 12.74 -14.65 -15.08
C SER A 266 13.77 -14.08 -14.09
N GLY A 267 13.74 -14.56 -12.85
CA GLY A 267 14.58 -14.06 -11.76
C GLY A 267 14.07 -12.76 -11.13
N SER A 268 12.78 -12.42 -11.30
CA SER A 268 12.11 -11.32 -10.59
C SER A 268 12.62 -9.92 -10.90
N ARG A 269 13.25 -9.74 -12.05
CA ARG A 269 13.68 -8.43 -12.54
C ARG A 269 12.53 -7.73 -13.25
N LEU A 270 12.52 -6.42 -13.15
CA LEU A 270 11.66 -5.54 -13.93
C LEU A 270 12.42 -5.02 -15.13
N THR A 271 11.79 -5.11 -16.30
CA THR A 271 12.26 -4.50 -17.52
C THR A 271 11.26 -3.45 -17.97
N LEU A 272 11.76 -2.25 -18.26
CA LEU A 272 10.98 -1.15 -18.80
C LEU A 272 11.49 -0.82 -20.19
N THR A 273 10.57 -0.53 -21.10
CA THR A 273 10.90 0.14 -22.37
C THR A 273 10.17 1.48 -22.44
N GLY A 274 10.74 2.45 -23.14
CA GLY A 274 10.23 3.80 -23.11
C GLY A 274 11.07 4.79 -23.90
N SER A 275 10.99 6.05 -23.49
CA SER A 275 11.82 7.14 -24.00
C SER A 275 12.16 8.14 -22.90
N ARG A 276 13.26 8.89 -23.10
CA ARG A 276 13.70 9.97 -22.22
C ARG A 276 14.04 9.51 -20.80
N PHE A 277 14.51 8.28 -20.63
CA PHE A 277 15.04 7.83 -19.34
C PHE A 277 16.33 8.56 -18.97
N GLN A 278 17.02 9.19 -19.94
CA GLN A 278 18.14 10.12 -19.73
C GLN A 278 17.71 11.59 -19.57
N GLY A 279 16.43 11.91 -19.78
CA GLY A 279 15.91 13.28 -19.75
C GLY A 279 16.13 14.03 -21.08
N VAL A 280 15.73 15.30 -21.13
CA VAL A 280 15.76 16.12 -22.36
C VAL A 280 17.00 17.00 -22.52
N SER A 281 17.87 17.11 -21.51
CA SER A 281 19.12 17.86 -21.57
C SER A 281 20.29 17.03 -21.05
N GLN A 282 21.45 17.17 -21.69
CA GLN A 282 22.70 16.67 -21.11
C GLN A 282 23.01 17.50 -19.86
N ALA A 283 23.16 16.84 -18.71
CA ALA A 283 23.55 17.46 -17.46
C ALA A 283 24.95 18.10 -17.59
N SER A 284 25.00 19.38 -17.98
CA SER A 284 26.15 20.29 -17.82
C SER A 284 25.75 21.72 -18.21
N GLY A 285 24.74 22.29 -17.55
CA GLY A 285 24.28 23.68 -17.75
C GLY A 285 24.54 24.64 -16.58
N GLY A 286 24.75 24.12 -15.36
CA GLY A 286 25.25 24.92 -14.24
C GLY A 286 24.23 25.75 -13.47
N ASN A 287 22.97 25.29 -13.32
CA ASN A 287 22.09 25.82 -12.27
C ASN A 287 21.74 24.74 -11.23
N TYR A 288 21.26 25.17 -10.06
CA TYR A 288 21.03 24.32 -8.88
C TYR A 288 19.84 23.35 -9.00
N GLN A 289 19.19 23.27 -10.17
CA GLN A 289 18.06 22.37 -10.42
C GLN A 289 18.44 21.13 -11.25
N ASP A 290 19.67 21.04 -11.76
CA ASP A 290 20.13 19.90 -12.55
C ASP A 290 20.63 18.75 -11.65
N SER A 291 20.12 17.53 -11.86
CA SER A 291 20.68 16.32 -11.25
C SER A 291 21.92 15.89 -12.02
N SER A 292 23.04 15.71 -11.32
CA SER A 292 24.37 15.45 -11.89
C SER A 292 24.53 14.17 -12.73
N THR A 293 23.50 13.32 -12.87
CA THR A 293 23.70 11.97 -13.43
C THR A 293 22.78 11.57 -14.58
N ASN A 294 21.76 12.35 -14.97
CA ASN A 294 20.77 11.92 -15.99
C ASN A 294 20.27 10.47 -15.76
N TYR A 295 20.32 10.00 -14.51
CA TYR A 295 20.16 8.60 -14.16
C TYR A 295 18.71 8.34 -13.76
N PRO A 296 18.04 7.36 -14.36
CA PRO A 296 16.64 7.08 -14.06
C PRO A 296 16.53 6.42 -12.68
N LEU A 297 15.66 6.98 -11.84
CA LEU A 297 15.20 6.34 -10.62
C LEU A 297 13.86 5.68 -10.89
N VAL A 298 13.76 4.37 -10.70
CA VAL A 298 12.50 3.64 -10.90
C VAL A 298 11.88 3.36 -9.54
N GLN A 299 10.67 3.87 -9.34
CA GLN A 299 9.86 3.67 -8.15
C GLN A 299 8.78 2.62 -8.41
N LEU A 300 8.60 1.73 -7.44
CA LEU A 300 7.43 0.88 -7.29
C LEU A 300 6.58 1.40 -6.14
N ARG A 301 5.27 1.44 -6.35
CA ARG A 301 4.29 1.75 -5.32
C ARG A 301 3.16 0.73 -5.32
N ASN A 302 2.96 0.05 -4.20
CA ASN A 302 1.87 -0.90 -4.05
C ASN A 302 0.58 -0.12 -3.82
N ILE A 303 -0.47 -0.46 -4.56
CA ILE A 303 -1.74 0.29 -4.54
C ILE A 303 -2.50 0.02 -3.23
N ASP A 304 -2.45 -1.21 -2.73
CA ASP A 304 -3.28 -1.66 -1.60
C ASP A 304 -2.74 -1.18 -0.24
N ASN A 305 -1.42 -1.06 -0.10
CA ASN A 305 -0.79 -0.70 1.18
C ASN A 305 0.10 0.54 1.11
N SER A 306 0.18 1.21 -0.05
CA SER A 306 0.99 2.42 -0.27
C SER A 306 2.50 2.26 -0.01
N GLN A 307 3.02 1.04 0.15
CA GLN A 307 4.46 0.82 0.27
C GLN A 307 5.18 1.25 -1.01
N VAL A 308 6.33 1.89 -0.82
CA VAL A 308 7.17 2.42 -1.90
C VAL A 308 8.54 1.79 -1.83
N ALA A 309 9.10 1.40 -2.98
CA ALA A 309 10.48 0.97 -3.11
C ALA A 309 11.12 1.58 -4.35
N PHE A 310 12.41 1.92 -4.28
CA PHE A 310 13.20 2.26 -5.45
C PHE A 310 14.01 1.05 -5.87
N VAL A 311 13.91 0.66 -7.14
CA VAL A 311 14.62 -0.51 -7.66
C VAL A 311 15.96 -0.08 -8.27
N LEU A 312 17.00 -0.86 -7.98
CA LEU A 312 18.34 -0.61 -8.50
C LEU A 312 18.47 -1.14 -9.92
N VAL A 313 19.33 -0.52 -10.72
CA VAL A 313 19.72 -1.00 -12.04
C VAL A 313 20.52 -2.31 -11.91
N ASP A 314 20.24 -3.28 -12.76
CA ASP A 314 21.07 -4.48 -12.90
C ASP A 314 22.45 -4.09 -13.48
N PRO A 315 23.57 -4.43 -12.82
CA PRO A 315 24.90 -3.98 -13.26
C PRO A 315 25.35 -4.59 -14.59
N THR A 316 24.72 -5.66 -15.06
CA THR A 316 25.07 -6.35 -16.31
C THR A 316 24.15 -5.92 -17.45
N ALA A 317 22.83 -5.88 -17.22
CA ALA A 317 21.87 -5.47 -18.24
C ALA A 317 21.79 -3.95 -18.41
N GLY A 318 21.99 -3.20 -17.32
CA GLY A 318 22.08 -1.75 -17.32
C GLY A 318 20.76 -1.04 -17.68
N TRP A 319 20.92 0.16 -18.23
CA TRP A 319 19.85 1.02 -18.71
C TRP A 319 20.34 1.88 -19.87
N SER A 320 19.42 2.43 -20.64
CA SER A 320 19.66 3.38 -21.73
C SER A 320 18.55 4.44 -21.73
N ASP A 321 18.55 5.36 -22.68
CA ASP A 321 17.44 6.33 -22.80
C ASP A 321 16.06 5.70 -23.04
N THR A 322 16.03 4.46 -23.55
CA THR A 322 14.79 3.77 -23.93
C THR A 322 14.56 2.46 -23.19
N SER A 323 15.48 2.05 -22.30
CA SER A 323 15.39 0.79 -21.58
C SER A 323 15.93 0.88 -20.15
N PHE A 324 15.36 0.08 -19.26
CA PHE A 324 15.86 -0.09 -17.90
C PHE A 324 15.65 -1.54 -17.48
N THR A 325 16.66 -2.15 -16.86
CA THR A 325 16.53 -3.45 -16.22
C THR A 325 16.92 -3.35 -14.75
N SER A 326 16.05 -3.82 -13.87
CA SER A 326 16.30 -3.80 -12.43
C SER A 326 17.12 -5.00 -11.96
N THR A 327 17.79 -4.88 -10.81
CA THR A 327 18.12 -6.04 -9.98
C THR A 327 16.84 -6.79 -9.58
N PRO A 328 16.91 -8.08 -9.19
CA PRO A 328 15.74 -8.82 -8.70
C PRO A 328 14.97 -8.07 -7.60
N VAL A 329 13.65 -7.96 -7.75
CA VAL A 329 12.73 -7.38 -6.76
C VAL A 329 12.22 -8.49 -5.84
N THR A 330 12.79 -8.58 -4.65
CA THR A 330 12.52 -9.68 -3.70
C THR A 330 11.79 -9.25 -2.41
N ASN A 331 11.90 -7.97 -2.02
CA ASN A 331 11.40 -7.46 -0.75
C ASN A 331 10.30 -6.39 -0.94
N PHE A 332 9.37 -6.65 -1.87
CA PHE A 332 8.24 -5.76 -2.12
C PHE A 332 6.95 -6.58 -2.12
N PRO A 333 5.86 -6.08 -1.50
CA PRO A 333 4.62 -6.85 -1.43
C PRO A 333 4.09 -7.21 -2.81
N SER A 334 3.58 -8.44 -2.93
CA SER A 334 2.80 -8.85 -4.11
C SER A 334 1.51 -8.03 -4.23
N GLY A 335 0.92 -8.05 -5.42
CA GLY A 335 -0.33 -7.37 -5.73
C GLY A 335 -0.16 -6.26 -6.77
N PRO A 336 -1.22 -5.47 -7.00
CA PRO A 336 -1.21 -4.36 -7.94
C PRO A 336 -0.22 -3.27 -7.50
N ALA A 337 0.61 -2.84 -8.44
CA ALA A 337 1.61 -1.81 -8.23
C ALA A 337 1.62 -0.80 -9.38
N LEU A 338 2.01 0.43 -9.05
CA LEU A 338 2.36 1.48 -9.99
C LEU A 338 3.87 1.56 -10.13
N VAL A 339 4.35 1.68 -11.37
CA VAL A 339 5.76 1.86 -11.71
C VAL A 339 5.94 3.26 -12.30
N THR A 340 6.84 4.04 -11.72
CA THR A 340 7.12 5.43 -12.12
C THR A 340 8.62 5.58 -12.37
N VAL A 341 9.00 6.18 -13.50
CA VAL A 341 10.40 6.55 -13.78
C VAL A 341 10.57 8.02 -13.44
N PHE A 342 11.57 8.37 -12.64
CA PHE A 342 11.98 9.74 -12.37
C PHE A 342 13.33 10.01 -13.05
N THR A 343 13.40 11.05 -13.86
CA THR A 343 14.65 11.54 -14.43
C THR A 343 14.76 13.04 -14.18
N ASN A 344 15.87 13.50 -13.61
CA ASN A 344 16.08 14.91 -13.24
C ASN A 344 14.93 15.49 -12.38
N GLY A 345 14.35 14.66 -11.49
CA GLY A 345 13.22 15.04 -10.64
C GLY A 345 11.85 15.05 -11.35
N ILE A 346 11.80 14.73 -12.65
CA ILE A 346 10.59 14.67 -13.45
C ILE A 346 10.11 13.20 -13.52
N PRO A 347 8.93 12.86 -12.95
CA PRO A 347 8.30 11.56 -13.08
C PRO A 347 7.63 11.40 -14.44
N SER A 348 7.52 10.14 -14.85
CA SER A 348 6.60 9.69 -15.88
C SER A 348 5.17 9.59 -15.35
N ASP A 349 4.20 9.47 -16.25
CA ASP A 349 2.98 8.76 -15.91
C ASP A 349 3.32 7.35 -15.42
N SER A 350 2.57 6.88 -14.43
CA SER A 350 2.80 5.56 -13.84
C SER A 350 2.18 4.47 -14.70
N LYS A 351 2.86 3.33 -14.82
CA LYS A 351 2.30 2.12 -15.44
C LYS A 351 1.89 1.11 -14.37
N PHE A 352 0.73 0.49 -14.61
CA PHE A 352 0.23 -0.59 -13.78
C PHE A 352 1.00 -1.89 -14.05
N LEU A 353 1.30 -2.63 -12.99
CA LEU A 353 1.86 -3.97 -13.03
C LEU A 353 1.31 -4.79 -11.86
N THR A 354 0.96 -6.05 -12.09
CA THR A 354 0.69 -6.99 -11.00
C THR A 354 1.96 -7.72 -10.62
N LEU A 355 2.38 -7.61 -9.35
CA LEU A 355 3.51 -8.35 -8.82
C LEU A 355 3.02 -9.66 -8.21
N GLU A 356 3.31 -10.78 -8.84
CA GLU A 356 2.93 -12.09 -8.30
C GLU A 356 3.78 -12.48 -7.09
N SER A 357 3.17 -13.24 -6.18
CA SER A 357 3.87 -13.94 -5.11
C SER A 357 4.73 -15.04 -5.73
N LEU A 358 6.04 -14.98 -5.51
CA LEU A 358 6.94 -16.05 -5.94
C LEU A 358 6.81 -17.18 -4.93
N LEU A 359 6.20 -18.30 -5.35
CA LEU A 359 6.35 -19.56 -4.64
C LEU A 359 7.83 -19.97 -4.72
N GLN A 360 8.57 -19.71 -3.65
CA GLN A 360 9.91 -20.28 -3.49
C GLN A 360 9.75 -21.74 -3.04
N LEU A 361 10.08 -22.68 -3.94
CA LEU A 361 10.35 -24.08 -3.56
C LEU A 361 11.53 -24.09 -2.59
N THR A 362 11.23 -24.16 -1.29
CA THR A 362 12.20 -24.29 -0.20
C THR A 362 12.15 -25.73 0.30
N GLY A 363 12.88 -26.61 -0.38
CA GLY A 363 13.01 -28.01 0.00
C GLY A 363 14.24 -28.65 -0.62
N SER A 364 14.93 -29.49 0.15
CA SER A 364 16.09 -30.25 -0.32
C SER A 364 15.64 -31.66 -0.66
N VAL A 365 15.74 -32.03 -1.95
CA VAL A 365 15.31 -33.35 -2.44
C VAL A 365 16.13 -34.46 -1.79
N SER A 366 15.46 -35.45 -1.17
CA SER A 366 16.09 -36.67 -0.66
C SER A 366 15.57 -37.93 -1.38
N ARG A 367 16.48 -38.87 -1.64
CA ARG A 367 16.29 -40.08 -2.46
C ARG A 367 15.38 -41.12 -1.79
N LYS A 368 14.39 -41.66 -2.52
CA LYS A 368 13.74 -42.95 -2.22
C LYS A 368 13.78 -43.87 -3.44
N THR A 369 14.12 -45.14 -3.24
CA THR A 369 14.17 -46.19 -4.27
C THR A 369 12.91 -47.06 -4.26
N HIS A 370 12.31 -47.29 -5.43
CA HIS A 370 11.19 -48.21 -5.62
C HIS A 370 11.44 -49.18 -6.78
N GLY A 371 10.88 -50.39 -6.70
CA GLY A 371 11.31 -51.58 -7.47
C GLY A 371 10.43 -52.03 -8.64
N GLY A 372 9.64 -51.16 -9.29
CA GLY A 372 8.83 -51.58 -10.45
C GLY A 372 8.24 -50.44 -11.29
N ALA A 373 7.92 -50.73 -12.55
CA ALA A 373 7.36 -49.77 -13.52
C ALA A 373 5.82 -49.67 -13.41
N GLY A 374 5.27 -48.45 -13.47
CA GLY A 374 3.83 -48.16 -13.46
C GLY A 374 3.53 -46.65 -13.52
N THR A 375 2.26 -46.29 -13.72
CA THR A 375 1.76 -44.90 -13.59
C THR A 375 1.46 -44.61 -12.12
N PHE A 376 1.88 -43.46 -11.62
CA PHE A 376 1.64 -43.05 -10.24
C PHE A 376 1.25 -41.57 -10.15
N ASP A 377 0.20 -41.28 -9.39
CA ASP A 377 -0.18 -39.91 -9.04
C ASP A 377 0.70 -39.45 -7.86
N ILE A 378 1.40 -38.33 -8.03
CA ILE A 378 2.18 -37.70 -6.96
C ILE A 378 1.46 -36.44 -6.52
N ASN A 379 0.85 -36.49 -5.35
CA ASN A 379 0.36 -35.29 -4.69
C ASN A 379 1.57 -34.48 -4.18
N LEU A 380 1.81 -33.30 -4.76
CA LEU A 380 2.75 -32.32 -4.23
C LEU A 380 2.00 -31.41 -3.25
N PRO A 381 2.14 -31.56 -1.93
CA PRO A 381 1.50 -30.65 -0.99
C PRO A 381 2.18 -29.28 -1.03
N LEU A 382 1.38 -28.21 -0.96
CA LEU A 382 1.83 -26.81 -0.86
C LEU A 382 2.48 -26.47 0.50
N SER A 383 2.69 -27.48 1.36
CA SER A 383 3.48 -27.41 2.58
C SER A 383 3.99 -28.81 2.97
N GLY A 384 5.28 -28.92 3.28
CA GLY A 384 5.93 -30.18 3.66
C GLY A 384 6.51 -30.95 2.46
N GLU A 385 7.76 -31.41 2.59
CA GLU A 385 8.52 -32.19 1.60
C GLU A 385 7.69 -33.33 0.97
N PRO A 386 7.57 -33.38 -0.39
CA PRO A 386 8.55 -34.15 -1.16
C PRO A 386 8.83 -33.62 -2.59
N GLY A 387 10.04 -33.91 -3.10
CA GLY A 387 10.42 -33.75 -4.51
C GLY A 387 10.40 -35.07 -5.31
N VAL A 388 10.37 -34.96 -6.65
CA VAL A 388 10.39 -36.09 -7.60
C VAL A 388 11.58 -35.91 -8.57
N GLU A 389 12.41 -36.93 -8.75
CA GLU A 389 13.36 -37.04 -9.87
C GLU A 389 13.22 -38.44 -10.48
N CYS A 390 12.94 -38.53 -11.79
CA CYS A 390 12.92 -39.77 -12.56
C CYS A 390 14.22 -39.92 -13.36
N ARG A 391 14.90 -41.08 -13.28
CA ARG A 391 15.92 -41.49 -14.26
C ARG A 391 15.60 -42.85 -14.84
N SER A 392 15.57 -42.93 -16.18
CA SER A 392 15.18 -44.11 -16.94
C SER A 392 16.34 -45.11 -17.09
N GLY A 393 16.01 -46.40 -17.00
CA GLY A 393 16.76 -47.45 -17.67
C GLY A 393 16.33 -47.49 -19.15
N GLY A 394 16.94 -46.65 -19.99
CA GLY A 394 17.04 -46.92 -21.43
C GLY A 394 15.82 -46.70 -22.34
N GLY A 395 14.80 -45.94 -21.94
CA GLY A 395 13.67 -45.57 -22.80
C GLY A 395 13.33 -44.08 -22.74
N ASN A 396 12.88 -43.50 -23.86
CA ASN A 396 12.35 -42.13 -23.93
C ASN A 396 10.96 -42.09 -23.28
N TYR A 397 10.81 -41.32 -22.20
CA TYR A 397 9.53 -41.02 -21.59
C TYR A 397 9.35 -39.50 -21.57
N THR A 398 8.14 -39.03 -21.86
CA THR A 398 7.76 -37.62 -21.72
C THR A 398 7.13 -37.42 -20.34
N GLU A 399 7.76 -36.62 -19.49
CA GLU A 399 7.20 -36.22 -18.20
C GLU A 399 6.36 -34.95 -18.42
N VAL A 400 5.04 -35.05 -18.23
CA VAL A 400 4.10 -33.93 -18.39
C VAL A 400 3.69 -33.47 -17.00
N PHE A 401 4.24 -32.34 -16.56
CA PHE A 401 3.79 -31.66 -15.34
C PHE A 401 2.57 -30.79 -15.70
N THR A 402 1.37 -31.29 -15.43
CA THR A 402 0.14 -30.50 -15.56
C THR A 402 -0.10 -29.76 -14.25
N PHE A 403 0.24 -28.46 -14.22
CA PHE A 403 -0.16 -27.60 -13.11
C PHE A 403 -1.63 -27.25 -13.29
N ASN A 404 -2.52 -27.82 -12.47
CA ASN A 404 -3.91 -27.38 -12.37
C ASN A 404 -3.99 -26.05 -11.59
N ASN A 405 -3.34 -25.01 -12.11
CA ASN A 405 -3.74 -23.67 -11.79
C ASN A 405 -4.82 -23.30 -12.79
N ASN A 406 -6.02 -22.98 -12.29
CA ASN A 406 -7.01 -22.24 -13.05
C ASN A 406 -6.41 -20.86 -13.41
N VAL A 407 -5.54 -20.83 -14.41
CA VAL A 407 -5.09 -19.61 -15.07
C VAL A 407 -6.14 -19.34 -16.15
N VAL A 408 -6.91 -18.30 -15.92
CA VAL A 408 -7.73 -17.65 -16.94
C VAL A 408 -6.80 -17.27 -18.09
N SER A 409 -7.05 -17.85 -19.25
CA SER A 409 -6.47 -17.44 -20.53
C SER A 409 -6.88 -16.00 -20.85
N GLY A 410 -5.91 -15.17 -21.22
CA GLY A 410 -6.12 -13.81 -21.73
C GLY A 410 -4.80 -13.08 -21.89
#